data_AF-A0AAP0L4C6-F1
#
_entry.id   AF-A0AAP0L4C6-F1
#
_cell.length_a   1.000
_cell.length_b   1.000
_cell.length_c   1.000
_cell.angle_alpha   90.00
_cell.angle_beta   90.00
_cell.angle_gamma   90.00
#
_symmetry.space_group_name_H-M   'P 1'
#
loop_
_entity.id
_entity.type
_entity.pdbx_description
1 polymer ?
#
loop_
_entity_poly.entity_id
_entity_poly.type
_entity_poly.pdbx_seq_one_letter_code
_entity_poly.pdbx_strand_id
1 'polypeptide(L)'
;MPNGSLDMHLFKGKNTLEWTIRYKIATGLASALLYLHEEWEQCVIHRDIKSSNVMLDSSYNAKLGDFGLARLVDHDLGSQTTVLAGTMGYLAPECVTTGKASKESDVYSFGVVSLEIACGRRPVEFGKPNLVEWVWELYGTEKLLDAVDERLTTDLNEQQIICLMTIGLWCCHPDNAQRPSIRQVINVLNFESPLPSLPNKLPTPMYFAPPLQFCTFSYTSSSNGLTGSQGDHTQCSCSSCTNNSSKITMSSPGSSPSVSLLHSNKVSN
;
A
#
# COMPACT_ATOMS: atom_id res chain seq x y z
N MET A 1 -11.03 -23.68 -5.85
CA MET A 1 -11.54 -22.70 -6.83
C MET A 1 -11.02 -23.09 -8.22
N PRO A 2 -11.89 -23.36 -9.20
CA PRO A 2 -11.52 -24.04 -10.46
C PRO A 2 -10.54 -23.25 -11.34
N ASN A 3 -10.61 -21.92 -11.35
CA ASN A 3 -9.70 -21.10 -12.16
C ASN A 3 -8.38 -20.75 -11.45
N GLY A 4 -8.22 -21.13 -10.18
CA GLY A 4 -7.02 -20.85 -9.38
C GLY A 4 -7.00 -19.41 -8.84
N SER A 5 -5.82 -18.92 -8.48
CA SER A 5 -5.58 -17.57 -7.97
C SER A 5 -5.30 -16.58 -9.11
N LEU A 6 -5.57 -15.29 -8.87
CA LEU A 6 -5.37 -14.20 -9.83
C LEU A 6 -3.91 -14.07 -10.29
N ASP A 7 -2.93 -14.26 -9.40
CA ASP A 7 -1.50 -14.19 -9.72
C ASP A 7 -1.06 -15.20 -10.81
N MET A 8 -1.76 -16.34 -10.91
CA MET A 8 -1.49 -17.36 -11.94
C MET A 8 -1.80 -16.85 -13.35
N HIS A 9 -2.82 -16.00 -13.46
CA HIS A 9 -3.23 -15.40 -14.72
C HIS A 9 -2.42 -14.14 -15.04
N LEU A 10 -2.14 -13.31 -14.04
CA LEU A 10 -1.36 -12.08 -14.24
C LEU A 10 0.12 -12.37 -14.55
N PHE A 11 0.76 -13.34 -13.87
CA PHE A 11 2.23 -13.45 -13.92
C PHE A 11 2.78 -14.80 -14.40
N LYS A 12 1.98 -15.87 -14.35
CA LYS A 12 2.47 -17.24 -14.61
C LYS A 12 1.97 -17.82 -15.94
N GLY A 13 1.39 -16.99 -16.80
CA GLY A 13 1.03 -17.36 -18.18
C GLY A 13 -0.06 -18.42 -18.30
N LYS A 14 -0.88 -18.65 -17.25
CA LYS A 14 -1.92 -19.69 -17.27
C LYS A 14 -3.00 -19.41 -18.32
N ASN A 15 -3.35 -18.14 -18.55
CA ASN A 15 -4.09 -17.55 -19.66
C ASN A 15 -4.17 -16.02 -19.41
N THR A 16 -4.12 -15.19 -20.46
CA THR A 16 -4.30 -13.74 -20.30
C THR A 16 -5.77 -13.43 -20.09
N LEU A 17 -6.12 -12.80 -18.96
CA LEU A 17 -7.49 -12.33 -18.72
C LEU A 17 -7.77 -11.07 -19.54
N GLU A 18 -8.89 -11.05 -20.24
CA GLU A 18 -9.43 -9.86 -20.92
C GLU A 18 -9.76 -8.74 -19.93
N TRP A 19 -9.77 -7.50 -20.42
CA TRP A 19 -9.98 -6.32 -19.59
C TRP A 19 -11.31 -6.37 -18.82
N THR A 20 -12.41 -6.77 -19.47
CA THR A 20 -13.72 -6.87 -18.80
C THR A 20 -13.70 -7.82 -17.60
N ILE A 21 -12.96 -8.94 -17.70
CA ILE A 21 -12.81 -9.88 -16.59
C ILE A 21 -11.93 -9.30 -15.49
N ARG A 22 -10.84 -8.61 -15.85
CA ARG A 22 -9.96 -7.92 -14.90
C ARG A 22 -10.71 -6.87 -14.09
N TYR A 23 -11.50 -6.03 -14.75
CA TYR A 23 -12.32 -5.01 -14.09
C TYR A 23 -13.35 -5.67 -13.15
N LYS A 24 -14.03 -6.74 -13.60
CA LYS A 24 -14.96 -7.50 -12.76
C LYS A 24 -14.28 -8.07 -11.51
N ILE A 25 -13.06 -8.58 -11.63
CA ILE A 25 -12.29 -9.12 -10.50
C ILE A 25 -11.97 -8.00 -9.50
N ALA A 26 -11.54 -6.83 -9.97
CA ALA A 26 -11.28 -5.68 -9.10
C ALA A 26 -12.53 -5.24 -8.34
N THR A 27 -13.68 -5.11 -9.03
CA THR A 27 -14.97 -4.79 -8.40
C THR A 27 -15.37 -5.86 -7.38
N GLY A 28 -15.25 -7.14 -7.72
CA GLY A 28 -15.56 -8.24 -6.80
C GLY A 28 -14.67 -8.27 -5.56
N LEU A 29 -13.39 -7.92 -5.71
CA LEU A 29 -12.47 -7.78 -4.58
C LEU A 29 -12.86 -6.59 -3.69
N ALA A 30 -13.25 -5.46 -4.28
CA ALA A 30 -13.75 -4.31 -3.53
C ALA A 30 -15.02 -4.66 -2.75
N SER A 31 -15.96 -5.39 -3.35
CA SER A 31 -17.17 -5.88 -2.66
C SER A 31 -16.83 -6.83 -1.51
N ALA A 32 -15.89 -7.75 -1.69
CA ALA A 32 -15.45 -8.64 -0.61
C ALA A 32 -14.86 -7.83 0.56
N LEU A 33 -14.07 -6.79 0.25
CA LEU A 33 -13.46 -5.95 1.28
C LEU A 33 -14.47 -5.04 1.97
N LEU A 34 -15.47 -4.52 1.25
CA LEU A 34 -16.62 -3.81 1.84
C LEU A 34 -17.35 -4.67 2.86
N TYR A 35 -17.62 -5.92 2.51
CA TYR A 35 -18.28 -6.86 3.42
C TYR A 35 -17.48 -7.04 4.72
N LEU A 36 -16.17 -7.27 4.60
CA LEU A 36 -15.28 -7.45 5.75
C LEU A 36 -15.19 -6.20 6.62
N HIS A 37 -15.15 -5.00 6.03
CA HIS A 37 -14.92 -3.77 6.77
C HIS A 37 -16.18 -3.17 7.38
N GLU A 38 -17.35 -3.37 6.76
CA GLU A 38 -18.56 -2.58 7.05
C GLU A 38 -19.86 -3.38 7.16
N GLU A 39 -19.99 -4.56 6.54
CA GLU A 39 -21.29 -5.26 6.46
C GLU A 39 -21.38 -6.50 7.37
N TRP A 40 -20.24 -6.99 7.87
CA TRP A 40 -20.21 -8.03 8.89
C TRP A 40 -20.45 -7.47 10.30
N GLU A 41 -20.87 -8.32 11.24
CA GLU A 41 -21.17 -7.94 12.64
C GLU A 41 -20.00 -7.24 13.35
N GLN A 42 -18.76 -7.58 12.97
CA GLN A 42 -17.55 -6.93 13.43
C GLN A 42 -16.65 -6.59 12.25
N CYS A 43 -15.82 -5.55 12.38
CA CYS A 43 -14.85 -5.23 11.36
C CYS A 43 -13.78 -6.33 11.28
N VAL A 44 -13.54 -6.86 10.10
CA VAL A 44 -12.49 -7.84 9.83
C VAL A 44 -11.37 -7.19 9.03
N ILE A 45 -10.19 -7.06 9.64
CA ILE A 45 -8.98 -6.62 8.93
C ILE A 45 -8.27 -7.85 8.39
N HIS A 46 -8.11 -7.95 7.07
CA HIS A 46 -7.59 -9.13 6.37
C HIS A 46 -6.06 -9.28 6.54
N ARG A 47 -5.31 -8.18 6.42
CA ARG A 47 -3.84 -8.08 6.61
C ARG A 47 -2.95 -8.76 5.57
N ASP A 48 -3.51 -9.58 4.68
CA ASP A 48 -2.76 -10.24 3.60
C ASP A 48 -3.47 -10.22 2.25
N ILE A 49 -4.00 -9.06 1.86
CA ILE A 49 -4.61 -8.88 0.54
C ILE A 49 -3.49 -8.83 -0.51
N LYS A 50 -3.51 -9.79 -1.42
CA LYS A 50 -2.55 -9.91 -2.53
C LYS A 50 -3.14 -10.78 -3.63
N SER A 51 -2.65 -10.65 -4.86
CA SER A 51 -3.19 -11.39 -6.01
C SER A 51 -3.16 -12.93 -5.87
N SER A 52 -2.25 -13.51 -5.08
CA SER A 52 -2.26 -14.97 -4.82
C SER A 52 -3.38 -15.42 -3.87
N ASN A 53 -3.95 -14.50 -3.09
CA ASN A 53 -5.04 -14.75 -2.15
C ASN A 53 -6.42 -14.41 -2.75
N VAL A 54 -6.46 -13.90 -3.98
CA VAL A 54 -7.70 -13.68 -4.74
C VAL A 54 -7.95 -14.89 -5.64
N MET A 55 -8.91 -15.73 -5.25
CA MET A 55 -9.27 -16.93 -5.99
C MET A 55 -10.41 -16.66 -6.98
N LEU A 56 -10.44 -17.39 -8.09
CA LEU A 56 -11.39 -17.21 -9.18
C LEU A 56 -12.30 -18.44 -9.33
N ASP A 57 -13.62 -18.23 -9.28
CA ASP A 57 -14.61 -19.30 -9.51
C ASP A 57 -14.73 -19.64 -10.99
N SER A 58 -15.63 -20.57 -11.35
CA SER A 58 -15.82 -21.02 -12.75
C SER A 58 -16.21 -19.88 -13.70
N SER A 59 -16.83 -18.83 -13.17
CA SER A 59 -17.27 -17.65 -13.92
C SER A 59 -16.32 -16.48 -13.75
N TYR A 60 -15.10 -16.69 -13.21
CA TYR A 60 -14.11 -15.65 -12.93
C TYR A 60 -14.60 -14.57 -11.95
N ASN A 61 -15.50 -14.89 -11.02
CA ASN A 61 -15.79 -14.01 -9.90
C ASN A 61 -14.68 -14.15 -8.84
N ALA A 62 -14.26 -13.01 -8.28
CA ALA A 62 -13.26 -12.95 -7.23
C ALA A 62 -13.82 -13.48 -5.90
N LYS A 63 -13.01 -14.27 -5.19
CA LYS A 63 -13.21 -14.68 -3.80
C LYS A 63 -11.91 -14.44 -3.05
N LEU A 64 -11.94 -13.52 -2.09
CA LEU A 64 -10.81 -13.31 -1.19
C LEU A 64 -10.69 -14.50 -0.23
N GLY A 65 -9.47 -15.03 -0.10
CA GLY A 65 -9.16 -16.15 0.80
C GLY A 65 -7.91 -15.87 1.63
N ASP A 66 -7.51 -16.87 2.42
CA ASP A 66 -6.38 -16.82 3.36
C ASP A 66 -6.55 -15.79 4.49
N PHE A 67 -7.44 -16.11 5.42
CA PHE A 67 -7.71 -15.32 6.61
C PHE A 67 -6.75 -15.66 7.78
N GLY A 68 -5.62 -16.32 7.54
CA GLY A 68 -4.70 -16.75 8.60
C GLY A 68 -4.13 -15.58 9.43
N LEU A 69 -4.01 -14.40 8.82
CA LEU A 69 -3.59 -13.17 9.49
C LEU A 69 -4.75 -12.27 9.92
N ALA A 70 -5.99 -12.60 9.57
CA ALA A 70 -7.13 -11.73 9.77
C ALA A 70 -7.42 -11.49 11.26
N ARG A 71 -7.97 -10.32 11.60
CA ARG A 71 -8.30 -9.94 12.98
C ARG A 71 -9.65 -9.26 13.03
N LEU A 72 -10.44 -9.61 14.04
CA LEU A 72 -11.67 -8.92 14.40
C LEU A 72 -11.32 -7.66 15.19
N VAL A 73 -12.00 -6.57 14.85
CA VAL A 73 -11.83 -5.27 15.47
C VAL A 73 -13.23 -4.71 15.72
N ASP A 74 -13.49 -4.31 16.97
CA ASP A 74 -14.70 -3.55 17.25
C ASP A 74 -14.59 -2.20 16.54
N HIS A 75 -15.67 -1.77 15.87
CA HIS A 75 -15.67 -0.58 15.03
C HIS A 75 -15.21 0.70 15.77
N ASP A 76 -15.32 0.72 17.11
CA ASP A 76 -14.99 1.87 17.95
C ASP A 76 -13.59 1.83 18.59
N LEU A 77 -12.94 0.67 18.68
CA LEU A 77 -11.74 0.48 19.54
C LEU A 77 -10.41 0.38 18.79
N GLY A 78 -10.44 0.29 17.46
CA GLY A 78 -9.24 0.17 16.64
C GLY A 78 -8.45 -1.12 16.87
N SER A 79 -7.58 -1.45 15.92
CA SER A 79 -6.79 -2.70 15.95
C SER A 79 -5.59 -2.57 16.90
N GLN A 80 -5.46 -3.52 17.83
CA GLN A 80 -4.31 -3.64 18.75
C GLN A 80 -3.26 -4.62 18.22
N THR A 81 -2.95 -4.57 16.93
CA THR A 81 -1.91 -5.42 16.33
C THR A 81 -0.53 -4.85 16.64
N THR A 82 0.36 -5.69 17.18
CA THR A 82 1.74 -5.32 17.55
C THR A 82 2.80 -6.10 16.77
N VAL A 83 2.38 -7.13 16.02
CA VAL A 83 3.28 -7.98 15.24
C VAL A 83 3.16 -7.61 13.76
N LEU A 84 4.26 -7.14 13.18
CA LEU A 84 4.41 -6.97 11.74
C LEU A 84 4.16 -8.32 11.05
N ALA A 85 3.10 -8.38 10.25
CA ALA A 85 2.76 -9.55 9.44
C ALA A 85 2.06 -9.09 8.16
N GLY A 86 2.28 -9.84 7.09
CA GLY A 86 1.76 -9.58 5.74
C GLY A 86 2.86 -9.78 4.70
N THR A 87 2.53 -9.51 3.44
CA THR A 87 3.44 -9.77 2.32
C THR A 87 4.15 -8.50 1.86
N MET A 88 5.49 -8.55 1.75
CA MET A 88 6.30 -7.45 1.24
C MET A 88 5.82 -6.99 -0.15
N GLY A 89 5.73 -5.69 -0.37
CA GLY A 89 5.17 -5.09 -1.59
C GLY A 89 3.67 -4.79 -1.51
N TYR A 90 2.93 -5.41 -0.59
CA TYR A 90 1.52 -5.12 -0.31
C TYR A 90 1.33 -4.42 1.05
N LEU A 91 2.32 -4.51 1.94
CA LEU A 91 2.29 -3.86 3.24
C LEU A 91 2.26 -2.33 3.10
N ALA A 92 1.26 -1.72 3.75
CA ALA A 92 1.18 -0.28 3.87
C ALA A 92 2.40 0.27 4.65
N PRO A 93 2.92 1.45 4.29
CA PRO A 93 4.11 2.03 4.93
C PRO A 93 4.03 2.16 6.46
N GLU A 94 2.86 2.51 6.99
CA GLU A 94 2.61 2.61 8.43
C GLU A 94 2.64 1.25 9.12
N CYS A 95 2.25 0.16 8.43
CA CYS A 95 2.32 -1.18 8.98
C CYS A 95 3.77 -1.62 9.16
N VAL A 96 4.64 -1.31 8.19
CA VAL A 96 6.09 -1.60 8.28
C VAL A 96 6.72 -0.87 9.47
N THR A 97 6.28 0.37 9.72
CA THR A 97 6.84 1.23 10.77
C THR A 97 6.30 0.90 12.17
N THR A 98 4.99 0.66 12.27
CA THR A 98 4.28 0.56 13.57
C THR A 98 3.82 -0.85 13.93
N GLY A 99 3.82 -1.78 12.97
CA GLY A 99 3.22 -3.11 13.12
C GLY A 99 1.69 -3.13 13.20
N LYS A 100 1.03 -1.95 13.15
CA LYS A 100 -0.42 -1.81 13.29
C LYS A 100 -1.11 -1.93 11.94
N ALA A 101 -2.06 -2.84 11.83
CA ALA A 101 -2.93 -2.98 10.67
C ALA A 101 -4.31 -2.37 10.94
N SER A 102 -4.89 -1.75 9.92
CA SER A 102 -6.20 -1.09 9.95
C SER A 102 -6.96 -1.31 8.64
N LYS A 103 -8.19 -0.78 8.53
CA LYS A 103 -8.96 -0.80 7.28
C LYS A 103 -8.19 -0.14 6.15
N GLU A 104 -7.54 0.98 6.45
CA GLU A 104 -6.75 1.78 5.51
C GLU A 104 -5.52 1.01 5.01
N SER A 105 -4.96 0.09 5.82
CA SER A 105 -3.86 -0.78 5.38
C SER A 105 -4.30 -1.90 4.45
N ASP A 106 -5.51 -2.43 4.64
CA ASP A 106 -6.14 -3.35 3.69
C ASP A 106 -6.48 -2.61 2.38
N VAL A 107 -6.96 -1.37 2.46
CA VAL A 107 -7.21 -0.52 1.30
C VAL A 107 -5.93 -0.27 0.51
N TYR A 108 -4.79 -0.02 1.18
CA TYR A 108 -3.49 0.09 0.49
C TYR A 108 -3.16 -1.18 -0.27
N SER A 109 -3.33 -2.34 0.38
CA SER A 109 -3.08 -3.64 -0.24
C SER A 109 -3.99 -3.90 -1.45
N PHE A 110 -5.27 -3.50 -1.36
CA PHE A 110 -6.22 -3.49 -2.48
C PHE A 110 -5.75 -2.58 -3.62
N GLY A 111 -5.21 -1.40 -3.30
CA GLY A 111 -4.64 -0.47 -4.27
C GLY A 111 -3.51 -1.11 -5.07
N VAL A 112 -2.60 -1.80 -4.39
CA VAL A 112 -1.52 -2.55 -5.03
C VAL A 112 -2.08 -3.61 -5.99
N VAL A 113 -3.05 -4.42 -5.55
CA VAL A 113 -3.68 -5.44 -6.41
C VAL A 113 -4.41 -4.81 -7.60
N SER A 114 -5.02 -3.64 -7.43
CA SER A 114 -5.67 -2.90 -8.53
C SER A 114 -4.66 -2.49 -9.61
N LEU A 115 -3.47 -2.04 -9.20
CA LEU A 115 -2.38 -1.75 -10.12
C LEU A 115 -1.80 -3.02 -10.77
N GLU A 116 -1.68 -4.13 -10.03
CA GLU A 116 -1.29 -5.42 -10.61
C GLU A 116 -2.25 -5.87 -11.72
N ILE A 117 -3.57 -5.72 -11.47
CA ILE A 117 -4.61 -6.08 -12.43
C ILE A 117 -4.46 -5.26 -13.72
N ALA A 118 -4.25 -3.95 -13.63
CA ALA A 118 -4.11 -3.08 -14.79
C ALA A 118 -2.79 -3.30 -15.53
N CYS A 119 -1.68 -3.41 -14.80
CA CYS A 119 -0.34 -3.40 -15.37
C CYS A 119 0.21 -4.80 -15.71
N GLY A 120 -0.38 -5.87 -15.17
CA GLY A 120 0.17 -7.23 -15.31
C GLY A 120 1.57 -7.39 -14.72
N ARG A 121 1.98 -6.49 -13.81
CA ARG A 121 3.31 -6.46 -13.17
C ARG A 121 3.21 -6.70 -11.68
N ARG A 122 4.21 -7.37 -11.09
CA ARG A 122 4.31 -7.57 -9.64
C ARG A 122 4.70 -6.25 -8.95
N PRO A 123 4.29 -6.02 -7.69
CA PRO A 123 4.65 -4.81 -6.95
C PRO A 123 6.15 -4.65 -6.75
N VAL A 124 6.84 -5.77 -6.54
CA VAL A 124 8.28 -5.84 -6.35
C VAL A 124 8.84 -6.88 -7.33
N GLU A 125 9.75 -6.47 -8.20
CA GLU A 125 10.44 -7.31 -9.16
C GLU A 125 11.90 -6.85 -9.27
N PHE A 126 12.86 -7.79 -9.25
CA PHE A 126 14.28 -7.45 -9.30
C PHE A 126 14.63 -6.72 -10.60
N GLY A 127 15.38 -5.61 -10.49
CA GLY A 127 15.80 -4.81 -11.64
C GLY A 127 14.71 -3.89 -12.23
N LYS A 128 13.53 -3.81 -11.62
CA LYS A 128 12.46 -2.89 -12.00
C LYS A 128 12.10 -1.95 -10.85
N PRO A 129 11.60 -0.73 -11.14
CA PRO A 129 11.08 0.15 -10.10
C PRO A 129 9.85 -0.48 -9.42
N ASN A 130 9.59 -0.06 -8.18
CA ASN A 130 8.38 -0.42 -7.46
C ASN A 130 7.14 -0.03 -8.30
N LEU A 131 6.14 -0.91 -8.33
CA LEU A 131 4.95 -0.71 -9.17
C LEU A 131 4.22 0.60 -8.84
N VAL A 132 4.01 0.91 -7.56
CA VAL A 132 3.28 2.10 -7.14
C VAL A 132 4.03 3.36 -7.56
N GLU A 133 5.34 3.42 -7.28
CA GLU A 133 6.20 4.55 -7.62
C GLU A 133 6.22 4.81 -9.13
N TRP A 134 6.38 3.75 -9.93
CA TRP A 134 6.41 3.83 -11.38
C TRP A 134 5.08 4.26 -11.98
N VAL A 135 3.95 3.73 -11.50
CA VAL A 135 2.62 4.15 -11.99
C VAL A 135 2.32 5.59 -11.57
N TRP A 136 2.76 6.03 -10.38
CA TRP A 136 2.60 7.42 -9.94
C TRP A 136 3.39 8.40 -10.80
N GLU A 137 4.60 8.03 -11.23
CA GLU A 137 5.40 8.83 -12.17
C GLU A 137 4.69 9.00 -13.52
N LEU A 138 4.10 7.92 -14.04
CA LEU A 138 3.31 7.96 -15.27
C LEU A 138 2.03 8.78 -15.11
N TYR A 139 1.35 8.68 -13.96
CA TYR A 139 0.21 9.53 -13.63
C TYR A 139 0.59 11.02 -13.67
N GLY A 140 1.69 11.40 -13.02
CA GLY A 140 2.17 12.79 -12.96
C GLY A 140 2.64 13.36 -14.29
N THR A 141 2.93 12.51 -15.27
CA THR A 141 3.34 12.88 -16.63
C THR A 141 2.24 12.66 -17.67
N GLU A 142 1.00 12.37 -17.23
CA GLU A 142 -0.17 12.13 -18.08
C GLU A 142 -0.01 10.95 -19.05
N LYS A 143 0.80 9.96 -18.67
CA LYS A 143 1.12 8.75 -19.44
C LYS A 143 0.64 7.47 -18.78
N LEU A 144 -0.47 7.56 -18.04
CA LEU A 144 -0.98 6.44 -17.23
C LEU A 144 -1.24 5.17 -18.08
N LEU A 145 -1.71 5.35 -19.31
CA LEU A 145 -1.99 4.23 -20.22
C LEU A 145 -0.73 3.48 -20.68
N ASP A 146 0.47 4.09 -20.60
CA ASP A 146 1.73 3.42 -20.90
C ASP A 146 2.06 2.31 -19.88
N ALA A 147 1.39 2.32 -18.72
CA ALA A 147 1.56 1.30 -17.70
C ALA A 147 0.63 0.08 -17.88
N VAL A 148 -0.30 0.11 -18.83
CA VAL A 148 -1.25 -0.99 -19.06
C VAL A 148 -0.51 -2.23 -19.54
N ASP A 149 -0.98 -3.40 -19.09
CA ASP A 149 -0.44 -4.69 -19.52
C ASP A 149 -0.45 -4.82 -21.05
N GLU A 150 0.73 -4.91 -21.65
CA GLU A 150 0.94 -5.00 -23.11
C GLU A 150 0.22 -6.20 -23.77
N ARG A 151 -0.15 -7.21 -22.98
CA ARG A 151 -0.89 -8.39 -23.47
C ARG A 151 -2.38 -8.09 -23.67
N LEU A 152 -2.89 -6.97 -23.18
CA LEU A 152 -4.26 -6.51 -23.43
C LEU A 152 -4.30 -5.76 -24.77
N THR A 153 -4.58 -6.47 -25.86
CA THR A 153 -4.50 -5.92 -27.22
C THR A 153 -5.85 -5.55 -27.84
N THR A 154 -6.97 -5.98 -27.24
CA THR A 154 -8.33 -5.76 -27.76
C THR A 154 -9.29 -5.31 -26.65
N ASP A 155 -10.35 -4.60 -27.04
CA ASP A 155 -11.49 -4.23 -26.19
C ASP A 155 -11.12 -3.49 -24.89
N LEU A 156 -10.11 -2.62 -24.98
CA LEU A 156 -9.71 -1.75 -23.88
C LEU A 156 -10.78 -0.68 -23.64
N ASN A 157 -11.36 -0.68 -22.43
CA ASN A 157 -12.17 0.44 -21.97
C ASN A 157 -11.25 1.42 -21.21
N GLU A 158 -10.68 2.38 -21.93
CA GLU A 158 -9.74 3.37 -21.37
C GLU A 158 -10.30 4.09 -20.14
N GLN A 159 -11.60 4.40 -20.13
CA GLN A 159 -12.25 5.04 -18.99
C GLN A 159 -12.18 4.17 -17.74
N GLN A 160 -12.46 2.88 -17.86
CA GLN A 160 -12.32 1.92 -16.75
C GLN A 160 -10.86 1.72 -16.34
N ILE A 161 -9.92 1.70 -17.28
CA ILE A 161 -8.48 1.56 -17.01
C ILE A 161 -7.99 2.74 -16.18
N ILE A 162 -8.24 3.96 -16.66
CA ILE A 162 -7.87 5.20 -15.97
C ILE A 162 -8.54 5.24 -14.60
N CYS A 163 -9.81 4.84 -14.51
CA CYS A 163 -10.53 4.75 -13.24
C CYS A 163 -9.84 3.80 -12.24
N LEU A 164 -9.62 2.55 -12.64
CA LEU A 164 -9.03 1.53 -11.77
C LEU A 164 -7.61 1.92 -11.32
N MET A 165 -6.80 2.44 -12.23
CA MET A 165 -5.42 2.83 -11.92
C MET A 165 -5.37 4.06 -11.02
N THR A 166 -6.23 5.06 -11.24
CA THR A 166 -6.32 6.25 -10.38
C THR A 166 -6.80 5.87 -8.98
N ILE A 167 -7.79 4.97 -8.87
CA ILE A 167 -8.22 4.39 -7.59
C ILE A 167 -7.07 3.64 -6.93
N GLY A 168 -6.31 2.85 -7.69
CA GLY A 168 -5.13 2.13 -7.20
C GLY A 168 -4.12 3.08 -6.55
N LEU A 169 -3.80 4.20 -7.20
CA LEU A 169 -2.94 5.25 -6.65
C LEU A 169 -3.55 5.92 -5.42
N TRP A 170 -4.84 6.24 -5.44
CA TRP A 170 -5.54 6.85 -4.29
C TRP A 170 -5.50 5.94 -3.06
N CYS A 171 -5.74 4.64 -3.26
CA CYS A 171 -5.62 3.62 -2.22
C CYS A 171 -4.18 3.46 -1.72
N CYS A 172 -3.20 3.59 -2.61
CA CYS A 172 -1.77 3.52 -2.29
C CYS A 172 -1.19 4.82 -1.72
N HIS A 173 -2.02 5.78 -1.31
CA HIS A 173 -1.53 7.03 -0.75
C HIS A 173 -0.64 6.76 0.49
N PRO A 174 0.54 7.39 0.60
CA PRO A 174 1.46 7.13 1.70
C PRO A 174 0.88 7.45 3.07
N ASP A 175 0.16 8.56 3.21
CA ASP A 175 -0.63 8.88 4.40
C ASP A 175 -1.95 8.10 4.39
N ASN A 176 -2.20 7.31 5.44
CA ASN A 176 -3.39 6.47 5.57
C ASN A 176 -4.69 7.29 5.71
N ALA A 177 -4.62 8.52 6.23
CA ALA A 177 -5.79 9.38 6.42
C ALA A 177 -6.33 9.96 5.11
N GLN A 178 -5.52 9.92 4.03
CA GLN A 178 -5.91 10.38 2.69
C GLN A 178 -6.42 9.25 1.80
N ARG A 179 -6.36 7.99 2.27
CA ARG A 179 -6.87 6.84 1.52
C ARG A 179 -8.41 6.83 1.59
N PRO A 180 -9.08 6.37 0.53
CA PRO A 180 -10.53 6.25 0.52
C PRO A 180 -11.01 5.15 1.46
N SER A 181 -12.26 5.25 1.92
CA SER A 181 -12.96 4.05 2.36
C SER A 181 -13.25 3.13 1.18
N ILE A 182 -13.38 1.83 1.42
CA ILE A 182 -13.69 0.88 0.36
C ILE A 182 -15.07 1.13 -0.28
N ARG A 183 -16.00 1.73 0.47
CA ARG A 183 -17.28 2.21 -0.07
C ARG A 183 -17.08 3.34 -1.09
N GLN A 184 -16.21 4.31 -0.81
CA GLN A 184 -15.88 5.37 -1.77
C GLN A 184 -15.24 4.78 -3.03
N VAL A 185 -14.35 3.79 -2.89
CA VAL A 185 -13.75 3.06 -4.01
C VAL A 185 -14.83 2.46 -4.91
N ILE A 186 -15.81 1.75 -4.33
CA ILE A 186 -16.91 1.12 -5.09
C ILE A 186 -17.73 2.17 -5.85
N ASN A 187 -18.07 3.29 -5.22
CA ASN A 187 -18.83 4.36 -5.88
C ASN A 187 -18.07 4.91 -7.11
N VAL A 188 -16.75 5.08 -7.01
CA VAL A 188 -15.94 5.56 -8.15
C VAL A 188 -15.78 4.46 -9.21
N LEU A 189 -15.59 3.19 -8.83
CA LEU A 189 -15.57 2.06 -9.78
C LEU A 189 -16.87 1.92 -10.58
N ASN A 190 -18.00 2.26 -9.97
CA ASN A 190 -19.31 2.26 -10.62
C ASN A 190 -19.61 3.55 -11.40
N PHE A 191 -18.69 4.53 -11.39
CA PHE A 191 -18.88 5.86 -11.97
C PHE A 191 -20.04 6.65 -11.33
N GLU A 192 -20.39 6.33 -10.09
CA GLU A 192 -21.39 7.04 -9.29
C GLU A 192 -20.76 8.23 -8.53
N SER A 193 -19.44 8.36 -8.56
CA SER A 193 -18.68 9.46 -7.96
C SER A 193 -17.50 9.84 -8.87
N PRO A 194 -17.06 11.12 -8.84
CA PRO A 194 -15.97 11.58 -9.69
C PRO A 194 -14.64 10.93 -9.29
N LEU A 195 -13.70 10.88 -10.23
CA LEU A 195 -12.33 10.44 -9.96
C LEU A 195 -11.66 11.38 -8.94
N PRO A 196 -10.83 10.84 -8.03
CA PRO A 196 -10.09 11.65 -7.08
C PRO A 196 -9.02 12.47 -7.82
N SER A 197 -8.77 13.68 -7.33
CA SER A 197 -7.62 14.49 -7.76
C SER A 197 -6.42 14.13 -6.90
N LEU A 198 -5.38 13.57 -7.51
CA LEU A 198 -4.15 13.15 -6.83
C LEU A 198 -3.00 14.10 -7.18
N PRO A 199 -2.01 14.25 -6.30
CA PRO A 199 -0.82 15.05 -6.61
C PRO A 199 0.01 14.41 -7.71
N ASN A 200 0.57 15.23 -8.61
CA ASN A 200 1.40 14.79 -9.74
C ASN A 200 2.75 14.16 -9.33
N LYS A 201 3.08 14.15 -8.04
CA LYS A 201 4.24 13.46 -7.49
C LYS A 201 3.81 12.66 -6.28
N LEU A 202 4.39 11.48 -6.12
CA LEU A 202 4.15 10.64 -4.95
C LEU A 202 4.52 11.43 -3.68
N PRO A 203 3.59 11.63 -2.74
CA PRO A 203 3.90 12.31 -1.50
C PRO A 203 4.99 11.58 -0.72
N THR A 204 5.91 12.30 -0.12
CA THR A 204 6.84 11.70 0.83
C THR A 204 6.07 11.30 2.09
N PRO A 205 6.20 10.05 2.58
CA PRO A 205 5.51 9.65 3.79
C PRO A 205 6.00 10.47 5.02
N MET A 206 5.08 11.15 5.71
CA MET A 206 5.36 11.78 7.00
C MET A 206 5.28 10.72 8.11
N TYR A 207 6.27 9.84 8.21
CA TYR A 207 6.42 8.99 9.38
C TYR A 207 7.57 9.50 10.23
N PHE A 208 7.24 9.95 11.46
CA PHE A 208 8.25 10.06 12.51
C PHE A 208 8.78 8.65 12.77
N ALA A 209 9.93 8.31 12.20
CA ALA A 209 10.58 7.05 12.50
C ALA A 209 10.88 7.01 14.01
N PRO A 210 10.30 6.06 14.77
CA PRO A 210 10.78 5.79 16.11
C PRO A 210 12.24 5.31 16.00
N PRO A 211 13.08 5.51 17.04
CA PRO A 211 14.44 4.99 17.03
C PRO A 211 14.38 3.48 16.74
N LEU A 212 15.17 3.03 15.76
CA LEU A 212 15.23 1.66 15.27
C LEU A 212 15.47 0.68 16.43
N GLN A 213 14.40 0.12 16.99
CA GLN A 213 14.46 -1.16 17.68
C GLN A 213 14.04 -2.22 16.67
N PHE A 214 14.99 -3.09 16.34
CA PHE A 214 14.89 -4.21 15.41
C PHE A 214 13.52 -4.93 15.51
N CYS A 215 12.65 -4.73 14.52
CA CYS A 215 11.50 -5.60 14.32
C CYS A 215 12.01 -6.94 13.79
N THR A 216 11.75 -8.02 14.51
CA THR A 216 12.13 -9.38 14.11
C THR A 216 11.20 -9.82 12.96
N PHE A 217 11.74 -9.91 11.75
CA PHE A 217 11.01 -10.47 10.60
C PHE A 217 10.80 -11.98 10.83
N SER A 218 9.55 -12.44 10.86
CA SER A 218 9.23 -13.86 10.77
C SER A 218 8.83 -14.17 9.33
N TYR A 219 9.73 -14.82 8.59
CA TYR A 219 9.47 -15.27 7.23
C TYR A 219 8.67 -16.59 7.28
N THR A 220 7.44 -16.59 6.79
CA THR A 220 6.74 -17.83 6.43
C THR A 220 6.95 -18.10 4.95
N SER A 221 7.99 -18.88 4.64
CA SER A 221 8.18 -19.45 3.30
C SER A 221 7.50 -20.82 3.25
N SER A 222 6.48 -20.96 2.41
CA SER A 222 5.87 -22.25 2.10
C SER A 222 6.65 -22.94 0.97
N SER A 223 7.59 -23.83 1.33
CA SER A 223 8.20 -24.78 0.41
C SER A 223 7.90 -26.22 0.84
N ASN A 224 7.21 -26.96 -0.03
CA ASN A 224 7.14 -28.42 0.02
C ASN A 224 8.49 -29.02 -0.43
N GLY A 225 9.01 -30.01 0.28
CA GLY A 225 10.05 -30.91 -0.25
C GLY A 225 11.08 -31.37 0.78
N LEU A 226 11.29 -32.69 0.85
CA LEU A 226 12.05 -33.44 1.85
C LEU A 226 13.59 -33.27 1.84
N THR A 227 14.19 -33.65 2.98
CA THR A 227 15.54 -34.19 3.25
C THR A 227 16.67 -33.24 3.69
N GLY A 228 17.33 -33.61 4.80
CA GLY A 228 18.80 -33.54 4.95
C GLY A 228 19.43 -32.45 5.83
N SER A 229 19.66 -32.80 7.11
CA SER A 229 20.87 -32.57 7.94
C SER A 229 21.75 -31.29 7.87
N GLN A 230 22.03 -30.80 9.09
CA GLN A 230 23.20 -30.06 9.60
C GLN A 230 23.38 -28.59 9.23
N GLY A 231 23.67 -27.80 10.27
CA GLY A 231 23.66 -26.35 10.25
C GLY A 231 24.96 -25.72 9.80
N ASP A 232 24.91 -24.40 9.65
CA ASP A 232 26.02 -23.53 9.95
C ASP A 232 25.53 -22.09 10.15
N HIS A 233 26.16 -21.41 11.10
CA HIS A 233 26.07 -19.98 11.28
C HIS A 233 26.61 -19.29 10.02
N THR A 234 25.84 -18.38 9.44
CA THR A 234 26.41 -17.38 8.52
C THR A 234 25.76 -16.02 8.76
N GLN A 235 26.51 -15.14 9.42
CA GLN A 235 26.27 -13.70 9.42
C GLN A 235 26.55 -13.17 8.02
N CYS A 236 25.57 -12.55 7.37
CA CYS A 236 25.82 -11.69 6.22
C CYS A 236 25.54 -10.23 6.62
N SER A 237 26.62 -9.48 6.77
CA SER A 237 26.62 -8.02 6.88
C SER A 237 26.48 -7.41 5.48
N CYS A 238 25.55 -6.48 5.29
CA CYS A 238 25.60 -5.54 4.18
C CYS A 238 25.76 -4.12 4.74
N SER A 239 26.96 -3.59 4.56
CA SER A 239 27.34 -2.22 4.87
C SER A 239 27.09 -1.32 3.66
N SER A 240 26.73 -0.07 3.97
CA SER A 240 27.03 1.16 3.22
C SER A 240 25.97 1.68 2.23
N CYS A 241 25.19 2.65 2.71
CA CYS A 241 24.83 3.84 1.94
C CYS A 241 25.49 5.06 2.58
N THR A 242 26.41 5.70 1.85
CA THR A 242 27.09 6.95 2.22
C THR A 242 26.16 8.14 2.04
N ASN A 243 25.91 8.90 3.10
CA ASN A 243 25.26 10.21 3.03
C ASN A 243 26.29 11.31 2.77
N ASN A 244 26.01 12.16 1.77
CA ASN A 244 26.73 13.41 1.54
C ASN A 244 25.93 14.54 2.23
N SER A 245 26.39 15.01 3.40
CA SER A 245 25.79 16.17 4.08
C SER A 245 26.68 17.39 3.94
N SER A 246 26.19 18.40 3.22
CA SER A 246 26.74 19.74 3.20
C SER A 246 26.50 20.45 4.54
N LYS A 247 27.59 20.99 5.10
CA LYS A 247 27.69 21.73 6.37
C LYS A 247 26.79 22.97 6.40
N ILE A 248 26.06 23.16 7.51
CA ILE A 248 25.63 24.48 8.00
C ILE A 248 26.11 24.61 9.44
N THR A 249 27.01 25.57 9.67
CA THR A 249 27.65 25.87 10.95
C THR A 249 26.72 26.77 11.79
N MET A 250 26.37 26.37 13.01
CA MET A 250 25.74 27.25 14.00
C MET A 250 26.81 27.79 14.97
N SER A 251 26.85 29.12 15.12
CA SER A 251 27.64 29.81 16.14
C SER A 251 26.75 30.24 17.31
N SER A 252 27.15 29.87 18.53
CA SER A 252 26.52 30.23 19.80
C SER A 252 26.65 31.73 20.15
N PRO A 253 25.72 32.33 20.92
CA PRO A 253 25.94 33.62 21.54
C PRO A 253 26.37 33.48 23.01
N GLY A 254 27.41 34.23 23.39
CA GLY A 254 27.85 34.41 24.77
C GLY A 254 27.53 35.80 25.31
N SER A 255 27.13 35.83 26.58
CA SER A 255 27.38 36.86 27.62
C SER A 255 27.03 38.35 27.36
N SER A 256 26.13 38.86 28.21
CA SER A 256 25.91 40.29 28.55
C SER A 256 27.12 40.92 29.27
N PRO A 257 27.25 42.27 29.40
CA PRO A 257 26.49 43.00 30.44
C PRO A 257 26.11 44.50 30.18
N SER A 258 25.03 44.92 30.87
CA SER A 258 24.80 46.19 31.61
C SER A 258 24.62 47.58 30.95
N VAL A 259 23.88 48.42 31.70
CA VAL A 259 23.69 49.91 31.67
C VAL A 259 22.44 50.35 30.87
N SER A 260 21.44 51.12 31.35
CA SER A 260 21.15 51.84 32.60
C SER A 260 19.66 52.23 32.67
N LEU A 261 19.08 52.24 33.87
CA LEU A 261 17.79 52.81 34.24
C LEU A 261 17.93 54.31 34.56
N LEU A 262 17.09 55.16 33.98
CA LEU A 262 16.75 56.47 34.57
C LEU A 262 15.25 56.74 34.49
N HIS A 263 14.76 57.24 35.62
CA HIS A 263 13.38 57.50 36.05
C HIS A 263 12.64 58.56 35.21
N SER A 264 11.30 58.48 35.15
CA SER A 264 10.41 59.52 35.71
C SER A 264 8.91 59.20 35.62
N ASN A 265 8.32 59.06 36.81
CA ASN A 265 6.98 59.45 37.29
C ASN A 265 5.88 59.98 36.34
N LYS A 266 4.72 59.31 36.43
CA LYS A 266 3.45 59.77 37.06
C LYS A 266 2.68 60.95 36.41
N VAL A 267 1.41 60.72 36.02
CA VAL A 267 0.16 61.30 36.60
C VAL A 267 -1.01 61.28 35.57
N SER A 268 -2.16 60.88 36.11
CA SER A 268 -3.58 61.00 35.75
C SER A 268 -4.01 62.08 34.74
N ASN A 269 -4.87 61.72 33.78
CA ASN A 269 -6.33 61.96 33.79
C ASN A 269 -6.99 61.20 32.64
#